data_AF-A0A963LXH4-F1
#
_entry.id   AF-A0A963LXH4-F1
#
_cell.length_a   1.000
_cell.length_b   1.000
_cell.length_c   1.000
_cell.angle_alpha   90.00
_cell.angle_beta   90.00
_cell.angle_gamma   90.00
#
_symmetry.space_group_name_H-M   'P 1'
#
loop_
_entity.id
_entity.type
_entity.pdbx_description
1 polymer ?
#
loop_
_entity_poly.entity_id
_entity_poly.type
_entity_poly.pdbx_seq_one_letter_code
_entity_poly.pdbx_strand_id
1 'polypeptide(L)'
;MPVITDHQIWKHNPEKVFGVTRGWADKNPNTHVAVVKALIRACMWLDASMANRVEAVKMLSRSNYVGADEEVIGNSMTGSFEFEKGDKRPAPDFNVFFRNFATYPFYSDAIWYLTQMRRWGQITETKPDSWYMDVAKKVYLPEVYMQAAKALVADGKAKDSDFPARSDGFKGPQDGFIDGIVYDGRKPNEYLGKFKIGLKPSDTL
;
A
#
# COMPACT_ATOMS: atom_id res chain seq x y z
N MET A 1 6.39 24.49 1.43
CA MET A 1 6.89 23.73 0.26
C MET A 1 7.15 22.31 0.70
N PRO A 2 6.69 21.28 -0.05
CA PRO A 2 7.09 19.90 0.21
C PRO A 2 8.62 19.79 0.19
N VAL A 3 9.20 19.09 1.16
CA VAL A 3 10.67 18.89 1.24
C VAL A 3 11.09 17.55 0.65
N ILE A 4 10.21 16.56 0.75
CA ILE A 4 10.47 15.18 0.36
C ILE A 4 9.14 14.46 0.08
N THR A 5 9.15 13.47 -0.81
CA THR A 5 7.99 12.60 -1.04
C THR A 5 8.04 11.36 -0.15
N ASP A 6 6.90 10.72 0.08
CA ASP A 6 6.81 9.44 0.78
C ASP A 6 7.68 8.35 0.13
N HIS A 7 7.70 8.31 -1.21
CA HIS A 7 8.56 7.42 -2.00
C HIS A 7 10.05 7.59 -1.68
N GLN A 8 10.49 8.82 -1.37
CA GLN A 8 11.88 9.11 -0.98
C GLN A 8 12.15 8.79 0.50
N ILE A 9 11.10 8.70 1.34
CA ILE A 9 11.21 8.27 2.74
C ILE A 9 11.28 6.75 2.84
N TRP A 10 10.42 6.04 2.11
CA TRP A 10 10.40 4.59 2.02
C TRP A 10 9.91 4.18 0.63
N LYS A 11 10.84 3.72 -0.20
CA LYS A 11 10.53 3.28 -1.57
C LYS A 11 9.56 2.09 -1.54
N HIS A 12 8.47 2.19 -2.30
CA HIS A 12 7.40 1.18 -2.36
C HIS A 12 6.71 0.92 -1.01
N ASN A 13 6.61 1.97 -0.19
CA ASN A 13 5.79 1.96 1.02
C ASN A 13 4.34 1.55 0.70
N PRO A 14 3.68 0.80 1.60
CA PRO A 14 2.24 0.67 1.56
C PRO A 14 1.60 2.03 1.87
N GLU A 15 0.49 2.32 1.20
CA GLU A 15 -0.30 3.52 1.46
C GLU A 15 -1.77 3.16 1.62
N LYS A 16 -2.60 3.45 0.62
CA LYS A 16 -4.05 3.35 0.75
C LYS A 16 -4.51 1.91 0.59
N VAL A 17 -5.52 1.53 1.37
CA VAL A 17 -6.11 0.19 1.38
C VAL A 17 -7.58 0.24 1.01
N PHE A 18 -8.07 -0.82 0.37
CA PHE A 18 -9.50 -1.09 0.30
C PHE A 18 -9.91 -1.91 1.53
N GLY A 19 -10.63 -1.26 2.44
CA GLY A 19 -11.12 -1.87 3.68
C GLY A 19 -12.64 -2.01 3.67
N VAL A 20 -13.13 -3.15 4.13
CA VAL A 20 -14.55 -3.39 4.41
C VAL A 20 -14.73 -3.90 5.84
N THR A 21 -15.93 -3.74 6.40
CA THR A 21 -16.22 -4.33 7.71
C THR A 21 -16.29 -5.85 7.61
N ARG A 22 -15.88 -6.55 8.67
CA ARG A 22 -15.94 -8.02 8.71
C ARG A 22 -17.36 -8.55 8.48
N GLY A 23 -18.35 -7.96 9.14
CA GLY A 23 -19.74 -8.36 8.98
C GLY A 23 -20.28 -8.20 7.55
N TRP A 24 -19.77 -7.24 6.77
CA TRP A 24 -20.11 -7.13 5.35
C TRP A 24 -19.39 -8.19 4.52
N ALA A 25 -18.09 -8.41 4.76
CA ALA A 25 -17.30 -9.41 4.04
C ALA A 25 -17.87 -10.82 4.20
N ASP A 26 -18.24 -11.19 5.43
CA ASP A 26 -18.81 -12.51 5.76
C ASP A 26 -20.18 -12.73 5.08
N LYS A 27 -21.00 -11.67 4.98
CA LYS A 27 -22.32 -11.73 4.32
C LYS A 27 -22.23 -11.67 2.79
N ASN A 28 -21.15 -11.13 2.23
CA ASN A 28 -21.00 -10.87 0.80
C ASN A 28 -19.68 -11.41 0.23
N PRO A 29 -19.31 -12.69 0.46
CA PRO A 29 -17.99 -13.20 0.10
C PRO A 29 -17.71 -13.12 -1.42
N ASN A 30 -18.69 -13.47 -2.25
CA ASN A 30 -18.56 -13.41 -3.71
C ASN A 30 -18.47 -11.97 -4.22
N THR A 31 -19.28 -11.06 -3.67
CA THR A 31 -19.22 -9.63 -4.01
C THR A 31 -17.90 -9.02 -3.60
N HIS A 32 -17.36 -9.41 -2.45
CA HIS A 32 -16.06 -8.94 -1.99
C HIS A 32 -14.95 -9.30 -3.00
N VAL A 33 -14.90 -10.56 -3.43
CA VAL A 33 -13.95 -11.01 -4.47
C VAL A 33 -14.18 -10.26 -5.79
N ALA A 34 -15.44 -10.07 -6.21
CA ALA A 34 -15.76 -9.36 -7.44
C ALA A 34 -15.33 -7.88 -7.43
N VAL A 35 -15.50 -7.19 -6.29
CA VAL A 35 -15.04 -5.80 -6.12
C VAL A 35 -13.51 -5.74 -6.14
N VAL A 36 -12.83 -6.63 -5.41
CA VAL A 36 -11.36 -6.71 -5.44
C VAL A 36 -10.85 -6.98 -6.86
N LYS A 37 -11.50 -7.87 -7.61
CA LYS A 37 -11.21 -8.14 -9.02
C LYS A 37 -11.36 -6.88 -9.89
N ALA A 38 -12.42 -6.10 -9.69
CA ALA A 38 -12.63 -4.86 -10.42
C ALA A 38 -11.55 -3.81 -10.10
N LEU A 39 -11.19 -3.66 -8.82
CA LEU A 39 -10.14 -2.75 -8.37
C LEU A 39 -8.76 -3.12 -8.95
N ILE A 40 -8.40 -4.40 -8.94
CA ILE A 40 -7.16 -4.87 -9.57
C ILE A 40 -7.12 -4.46 -11.04
N ARG A 41 -8.22 -4.66 -11.80
CA ARG A 41 -8.28 -4.23 -13.21
C ARG A 41 -8.15 -2.73 -13.39
N ALA A 42 -8.76 -1.93 -12.51
CA ALA A 42 -8.62 -0.48 -12.56
C ALA A 42 -7.17 -0.06 -12.33
N CYS A 43 -6.50 -0.65 -11.34
CA CYS A 43 -5.08 -0.42 -11.08
C CYS A 43 -4.18 -0.83 -12.27
N MET A 44 -4.45 -2.00 -12.88
CA MET A 44 -3.74 -2.43 -14.10
C MET A 44 -3.93 -1.42 -15.24
N TRP A 45 -5.15 -0.92 -15.44
CA TRP A 45 -5.45 0.07 -16.47
C TRP A 45 -4.72 1.40 -16.22
N LEU A 46 -4.68 1.88 -14.97
CA LEU A 46 -3.96 3.09 -14.59
C LEU A 46 -2.44 2.99 -14.83
N ASP A 47 -1.86 1.81 -14.66
CA ASP A 47 -0.41 1.58 -14.89
C ASP A 47 -0.09 1.17 -16.32
N ALA A 48 -1.07 0.86 -17.16
CA ALA A 48 -0.84 0.39 -18.52
C ALA A 48 -0.31 1.48 -19.47
N SER A 49 -0.67 2.75 -19.25
CA SER A 49 -0.14 3.88 -20.04
C SER A 49 -0.35 5.23 -19.38
N MET A 50 0.46 6.22 -19.78
CA MET A 50 0.24 7.61 -19.37
C MET A 50 -1.08 8.19 -19.94
N ALA A 51 -1.52 7.73 -21.12
CA ALA A 51 -2.79 8.14 -21.70
C ALA A 51 -3.98 7.77 -20.80
N ASN A 52 -3.96 6.56 -20.22
CA ASN A 52 -4.99 6.13 -19.27
C ASN A 52 -4.96 6.99 -17.99
N ARG A 53 -3.77 7.41 -17.53
CA ARG A 53 -3.67 8.31 -16.37
C ARG A 53 -4.24 9.70 -16.66
N VAL A 54 -3.99 10.24 -17.84
CA VAL A 54 -4.60 11.51 -18.29
C VAL A 54 -6.11 11.38 -18.41
N GLU A 55 -6.61 10.25 -18.90
CA GLU A 55 -8.05 9.98 -18.91
C GLU A 55 -8.62 9.87 -17.49
N ALA A 56 -7.93 9.21 -16.56
CA ALA A 56 -8.32 9.12 -15.16
C ALA A 56 -8.40 10.51 -14.49
N VAL A 57 -7.45 11.41 -14.79
CA VAL A 57 -7.48 12.80 -14.33
C VAL A 57 -8.77 13.50 -14.77
N LYS A 58 -9.17 13.35 -16.04
CA LYS A 58 -10.45 13.88 -16.57
C LYS A 58 -11.68 13.27 -15.93
N MET A 59 -11.61 12.02 -15.48
CA MET A 59 -12.71 11.41 -14.74
C MET A 59 -12.81 12.00 -13.34
N LEU A 60 -11.67 12.11 -12.63
CA LEU A 60 -11.60 12.61 -11.26
C LEU A 60 -11.92 14.10 -11.15
N SER A 61 -11.65 14.90 -12.18
CA SER A 61 -11.94 16.34 -12.22
C SER A 61 -13.43 16.68 -12.31
N ARG A 62 -14.28 15.72 -12.68
CA ARG A 62 -15.74 15.96 -12.75
C ARG A 62 -16.29 16.27 -11.36
N SER A 63 -17.30 17.14 -11.31
CA SER A 63 -17.93 17.61 -10.06
C SER A 63 -18.57 16.50 -9.23
N ASN A 64 -18.91 15.36 -9.82
CA ASN A 64 -19.42 14.19 -9.12
C ASN A 64 -18.32 13.27 -8.54
N TYR A 65 -17.04 13.64 -8.69
CA TYR A 65 -15.89 12.99 -8.07
C TYR A 65 -15.13 13.99 -7.19
N VAL A 66 -13.85 14.27 -7.46
CA VAL A 66 -13.05 15.22 -6.68
C VAL A 66 -13.44 16.66 -7.02
N GLY A 67 -13.77 16.93 -8.29
CA GLY A 67 -14.23 18.25 -8.72
C GLY A 67 -13.16 19.35 -8.71
N ALA A 68 -11.88 18.96 -8.66
CA ALA A 68 -10.75 19.88 -8.77
C ALA A 68 -10.24 19.97 -10.22
N ASP A 69 -9.53 21.05 -10.56
CA ASP A 69 -8.98 21.26 -11.89
C ASP A 69 -8.07 20.11 -12.34
N GLU A 70 -8.16 19.75 -13.61
CA GLU A 70 -7.37 18.65 -14.20
C GLU A 70 -5.86 18.86 -13.99
N GLU A 71 -5.37 20.09 -14.07
CA GLU A 71 -3.96 20.42 -13.84
C GLU A 71 -3.51 20.08 -12.42
N VAL A 72 -4.36 20.36 -11.41
CA VAL A 72 -4.06 20.09 -10.00
C VAL A 72 -4.01 18.58 -9.74
N ILE A 73 -4.97 17.82 -10.28
CA ILE A 73 -4.99 16.36 -10.14
C ILE A 73 -3.83 15.72 -10.94
N GLY A 74 -3.56 16.26 -12.13
CA GLY A 74 -2.51 15.82 -13.05
C GLY A 74 -1.13 15.81 -12.40
N ASN A 75 -0.83 16.80 -11.55
CA ASN A 75 0.44 16.88 -10.83
C ASN A 75 0.78 15.61 -10.01
N SER A 76 -0.22 14.88 -9.51
CA SER A 76 0.00 13.61 -8.80
C SER A 76 0.04 12.40 -9.74
N MET A 77 -0.63 12.49 -10.89
CA MET A 77 -0.89 11.33 -11.75
C MET A 77 0.14 11.16 -12.87
N THR A 78 0.78 12.24 -13.34
CA THR A 78 1.52 12.24 -14.61
C THR A 78 3.05 12.21 -14.50
N GLY A 79 3.59 11.74 -13.37
CA GLY A 79 5.00 11.33 -13.28
C GLY A 79 6.02 12.46 -13.10
N SER A 80 5.60 13.60 -12.57
CA SER A 80 6.48 14.71 -12.17
C SER A 80 5.97 15.33 -10.87
N PHE A 81 6.87 15.84 -10.03
CA PHE A 81 6.49 16.51 -8.80
C PHE A 81 7.18 17.87 -8.70
N GLU A 82 6.44 18.91 -8.31
CA GLU A 82 6.95 20.26 -8.13
C GLU A 82 7.11 20.55 -6.63
N PHE A 83 8.36 20.68 -6.18
CA PHE A 83 8.69 20.93 -4.77
C PHE A 83 8.57 22.41 -4.44
N GLU A 84 9.12 23.24 -5.32
CA GLU A 84 9.00 24.69 -5.29
C GLU A 84 8.62 25.25 -6.65
N LYS A 85 8.12 26.49 -6.68
CA LYS A 85 7.70 27.12 -7.93
C LYS A 85 8.89 27.12 -8.92
N GLY A 86 8.77 26.36 -10.00
CA GLY A 86 9.82 26.16 -11.01
C GLY A 86 10.76 24.98 -10.76
N ASP A 87 10.77 24.37 -9.58
CA ASP A 87 11.51 23.15 -9.26
C ASP A 87 10.64 21.90 -9.49
N LYS A 88 10.44 21.59 -10.77
CA LYS A 88 9.71 20.41 -11.24
C LYS A 88 10.68 19.30 -11.59
N ARG A 89 10.57 18.17 -10.90
CA ARG A 89 11.46 17.01 -11.06
C ARG A 89 10.70 15.80 -11.58
N PRO A 90 11.35 14.91 -12.37
CA PRO A 90 10.77 13.63 -12.74
C PRO A 90 10.46 12.78 -11.51
N ALA A 91 9.25 12.21 -11.47
CA ALA A 91 8.79 11.32 -10.41
C ALA A 91 7.91 10.20 -11.02
N PRO A 92 8.45 9.37 -11.93
CA PRO A 92 7.66 8.41 -12.72
C PRO A 92 6.92 7.37 -11.85
N ASP A 93 7.47 7.07 -10.67
CA ASP A 93 6.91 6.13 -9.69
C ASP A 93 6.30 6.86 -8.48
N PHE A 94 5.90 8.14 -8.63
CA PHE A 94 5.23 8.90 -7.57
C PHE A 94 3.96 8.18 -7.10
N ASN A 95 3.15 7.71 -8.05
CA ASN A 95 2.09 6.75 -7.81
C ASN A 95 2.35 5.49 -8.63
N VAL A 96 2.34 4.32 -7.99
CA VAL A 96 2.36 3.00 -8.62
C VAL A 96 1.08 2.28 -8.24
N PHE A 97 0.23 1.97 -9.21
CA PHE A 97 -1.09 1.42 -8.92
C PHE A 97 -1.13 -0.10 -8.92
N PHE A 98 -0.31 -0.78 -9.74
CA PHE A 98 -0.33 -2.23 -9.89
C PHE A 98 1.05 -2.89 -9.96
N ARG A 99 2.03 -2.25 -10.61
CA ARG A 99 3.39 -2.81 -10.75
C ARG A 99 3.99 -3.16 -9.39
N ASN A 100 4.97 -4.07 -9.40
CA ASN A 100 5.71 -4.50 -8.19
C ASN A 100 4.78 -5.07 -7.09
N PHE A 101 3.65 -5.66 -7.48
CA PHE A 101 2.63 -6.20 -6.58
C PHE A 101 2.03 -5.17 -5.62
N ALA A 102 1.95 -3.89 -6.03
CA ALA A 102 1.49 -2.77 -5.18
C ALA A 102 0.09 -2.96 -4.57
N THR A 103 -0.78 -3.75 -5.21
CA THR A 103 -2.15 -4.02 -4.73
C THR A 103 -2.26 -5.25 -3.83
N TYR A 104 -1.20 -6.06 -3.70
CA TYR A 104 -1.23 -7.24 -2.86
C TYR A 104 -1.10 -6.86 -1.38
N PRO A 105 -2.03 -7.28 -0.50
CA PRO A 105 -2.03 -6.86 0.89
C PRO A 105 -1.02 -7.67 1.72
N PHE A 106 0.26 -7.31 1.66
CA PHE A 106 1.29 -8.00 2.44
C PHE A 106 1.10 -7.81 3.96
N TYR A 107 1.18 -8.89 4.73
CA TYR A 107 1.17 -8.84 6.20
C TYR A 107 2.30 -7.99 6.76
N SER A 108 3.47 -7.98 6.12
CA SER A 108 4.59 -7.10 6.50
C SER A 108 4.16 -5.63 6.49
N ASP A 109 3.32 -5.21 5.55
CA ASP A 109 2.90 -3.81 5.47
C ASP A 109 1.99 -3.44 6.66
N ALA A 110 1.05 -4.34 7.01
CA ALA A 110 0.20 -4.18 8.20
C ALA A 110 1.03 -4.13 9.51
N ILE A 111 2.02 -5.02 9.62
CA ILE A 111 2.89 -5.11 10.79
C ILE A 111 3.72 -3.84 10.93
N TRP A 112 4.19 -3.24 9.84
CA TRP A 112 4.91 -1.97 9.92
C TRP A 112 4.07 -0.89 10.58
N TYR A 113 2.81 -0.72 10.15
CA TYR A 113 1.91 0.24 10.80
C TYR A 113 1.69 -0.07 12.28
N LEU A 114 1.47 -1.35 12.64
CA LEU A 114 1.35 -1.75 14.05
C LEU A 114 2.62 -1.44 14.87
N THR A 115 3.82 -1.57 14.27
CA THR A 115 5.07 -1.16 14.93
C THR A 115 5.13 0.35 15.12
N GLN A 116 4.72 1.16 14.14
CA GLN A 116 4.71 2.62 14.32
C GLN A 116 3.65 3.06 15.34
N MET A 117 2.47 2.43 15.36
CA MET A 117 1.46 2.64 16.39
C MET A 117 1.97 2.30 17.79
N ARG A 118 2.75 1.20 17.92
CA ARG A 118 3.44 0.87 19.17
C ARG A 118 4.47 1.92 19.54
N ARG A 119 5.36 2.28 18.61
CA ARG A 119 6.43 3.25 18.80
C ARG A 119 5.92 4.60 19.30
N TRP A 120 4.75 5.03 18.83
CA TRP A 120 4.14 6.32 19.18
C TRP A 120 3.04 6.24 20.23
N GLY A 121 2.89 5.11 20.93
CA GLY A 121 2.01 5.00 22.09
C GLY A 121 0.52 4.85 21.79
N GLN A 122 0.12 4.64 20.54
CA GLN A 122 -1.26 4.26 20.19
C GLN A 122 -1.57 2.82 20.61
N ILE A 123 -0.54 1.96 20.62
CA ILE A 123 -0.56 0.66 21.30
C ILE A 123 0.34 0.81 22.53
N THR A 124 -0.28 0.96 23.70
CA THR A 124 0.43 1.28 24.96
C THR A 124 1.14 0.08 25.57
N GLU A 125 0.58 -1.12 25.37
CA GLU A 125 1.11 -2.37 25.90
C GLU A 125 2.23 -2.96 25.02
N THR A 126 3.23 -3.57 25.65
CA THR A 126 4.18 -4.45 24.95
C THR A 126 3.47 -5.68 24.40
N LYS A 127 3.84 -6.07 23.18
CA LYS A 127 3.27 -7.23 22.48
C LYS A 127 4.39 -8.15 21.96
N PRO A 128 4.25 -9.48 22.07
CA PRO A 128 5.18 -10.40 21.42
C PRO A 128 5.04 -10.31 19.89
N ASP A 129 6.07 -10.73 19.15
CA ASP A 129 6.05 -10.71 17.67
C ASP A 129 4.84 -11.46 17.09
N SER A 130 4.43 -12.56 17.74
CA SER A 130 3.25 -13.35 17.35
C SER A 130 1.96 -12.54 17.33
N TRP A 131 1.77 -11.60 18.26
CA TRP A 131 0.57 -10.77 18.32
C TRP A 131 0.45 -9.88 17.07
N TYR A 132 1.55 -9.29 16.61
CA TYR A 132 1.56 -8.47 15.40
C TYR A 132 1.15 -9.29 14.17
N MET A 133 1.68 -10.51 14.05
CA MET A 133 1.35 -11.44 12.97
C MET A 133 -0.13 -11.84 13.02
N ASP A 134 -0.66 -12.16 14.20
CA ASP A 134 -2.05 -12.59 14.38
C ASP A 134 -3.04 -11.45 14.08
N VAL A 135 -2.70 -10.22 14.44
CA VAL A 135 -3.51 -9.04 14.13
C VAL A 135 -3.48 -8.75 12.63
N ALA A 136 -2.30 -8.77 12.00
CA ALA A 136 -2.17 -8.56 10.56
C ALA A 136 -2.99 -9.57 9.76
N LYS A 137 -2.94 -10.86 10.11
CA LYS A 137 -3.73 -11.93 9.47
C LYS A 137 -5.24 -11.79 9.61
N LYS A 138 -5.72 -11.03 10.59
CA LYS A 138 -7.16 -10.75 10.76
C LYS A 138 -7.65 -9.64 9.84
N VAL A 139 -6.77 -8.73 9.40
CA VAL A 139 -7.17 -7.50 8.71
C VAL A 139 -6.76 -7.52 7.24
N TYR A 140 -5.56 -8.02 6.94
CA TYR A 140 -5.07 -8.13 5.58
C TYR A 140 -5.46 -9.51 5.06
N LEU A 141 -6.17 -9.57 3.94
CA LEU A 141 -6.77 -10.81 3.42
C LEU A 141 -6.21 -11.18 2.04
N PRO A 142 -4.92 -11.59 1.93
CA PRO A 142 -4.32 -12.03 0.67
C PRO A 142 -5.12 -13.13 -0.05
N GLU A 143 -5.83 -13.98 0.67
CA GLU A 143 -6.63 -15.05 0.11
C GLU A 143 -7.79 -14.53 -0.74
N VAL A 144 -8.45 -13.43 -0.32
CA VAL A 144 -9.51 -12.77 -1.12
C VAL A 144 -8.89 -12.17 -2.38
N TYR A 145 -7.74 -11.51 -2.24
CA TYR A 145 -6.99 -10.96 -3.37
C TYR A 145 -6.59 -12.06 -4.36
N MET A 146 -6.06 -13.20 -3.89
CA MET A 146 -5.62 -14.28 -4.76
C MET A 146 -6.78 -15.01 -5.45
N GLN A 147 -7.96 -15.05 -4.84
CA GLN A 147 -9.18 -15.51 -5.54
C GLN A 147 -9.53 -14.60 -6.71
N ALA A 148 -9.50 -13.28 -6.50
CA ALA A 148 -9.72 -12.29 -7.55
C ALA A 148 -8.66 -12.36 -8.65
N ALA A 149 -7.38 -12.51 -8.28
CA ALA A 149 -6.26 -12.67 -9.20
C ALA A 149 -6.43 -13.92 -10.09
N LYS A 150 -6.69 -15.08 -9.49
CA LYS A 150 -6.96 -16.32 -10.23
C LYS A 150 -8.12 -16.17 -11.22
N ALA A 151 -9.19 -15.48 -10.81
CA ALA A 151 -10.32 -15.20 -11.69
C ALA A 151 -9.97 -14.23 -12.84
N LEU A 152 -9.00 -13.34 -12.69
CA LEU A 152 -8.51 -12.49 -13.79
C LEU A 152 -7.64 -13.25 -14.77
N VAL A 153 -6.80 -14.15 -14.26
CA VAL A 153 -5.98 -15.03 -15.09
C VAL A 153 -6.86 -15.98 -15.90
N ALA A 154 -7.86 -16.59 -15.28
CA ALA A 154 -8.84 -17.45 -15.96
C ALA A 154 -9.60 -16.72 -17.08
N ASP A 155 -9.94 -15.45 -16.88
CA ASP A 155 -10.61 -14.60 -17.89
C ASP A 155 -9.66 -14.08 -18.99
N GLY A 156 -8.36 -14.40 -18.93
CA GLY A 156 -7.35 -13.87 -19.84
C GLY A 156 -7.13 -12.35 -19.71
N LYS A 157 -7.43 -11.77 -18.55
CA LYS A 157 -7.28 -10.32 -18.29
C LYS A 157 -5.98 -9.97 -17.56
N ALA A 158 -5.27 -10.97 -17.04
CA ALA A 158 -3.98 -10.83 -16.39
C ALA A 158 -3.15 -12.11 -16.62
N LYS A 159 -1.84 -12.03 -16.41
CA LYS A 159 -0.93 -13.18 -16.42
C LYS A 159 -0.71 -13.68 -15.00
N ASP A 160 -0.41 -14.96 -14.83
CA ASP A 160 -0.05 -15.52 -13.51
C ASP A 160 1.16 -14.79 -12.90
N SER A 161 2.14 -14.40 -13.74
CA SER A 161 3.33 -13.63 -13.35
C SER A 161 3.04 -12.22 -12.83
N ASP A 162 1.84 -11.69 -13.04
CA ASP A 162 1.46 -10.36 -12.56
C ASP A 162 1.15 -10.38 -11.06
N PHE A 163 1.08 -11.56 -10.44
CA PHE A 163 0.72 -11.75 -9.04
C PHE A 163 1.79 -12.55 -8.27
N PRO A 164 1.91 -12.35 -6.95
CA PRO A 164 2.92 -13.02 -6.15
C PRO A 164 2.46 -14.43 -5.73
N ALA A 165 2.29 -15.34 -6.70
CA ALA A 165 1.71 -16.68 -6.49
C ALA A 165 2.43 -17.56 -5.46
N ARG A 166 3.72 -17.30 -5.19
CA ARG A 166 4.56 -18.01 -4.20
C ARG A 166 4.78 -17.25 -2.90
N SER A 167 4.13 -16.09 -2.71
CA SER A 167 4.29 -15.33 -1.48
C SER A 167 3.61 -16.04 -0.31
N ASP A 168 4.28 -16.01 0.84
CA ASP A 168 3.73 -16.38 2.14
C ASP A 168 2.96 -15.23 2.81
N GLY A 169 2.66 -14.18 2.04
CA GLY A 169 2.01 -12.96 2.52
C GLY A 169 2.99 -11.90 3.04
N PHE A 170 4.31 -12.13 3.01
CA PHE A 170 5.29 -11.16 3.50
C PHE A 170 6.26 -10.72 2.39
N LYS A 171 6.65 -9.44 2.45
CA LYS A 171 7.87 -8.98 1.78
C LYS A 171 9.11 -9.52 2.50
N GLY A 172 10.25 -9.56 1.80
CA GLY A 172 11.55 -9.76 2.44
C GLY A 172 11.97 -8.53 3.26
N PRO A 173 13.14 -8.57 3.92
CA PRO A 173 13.72 -7.39 4.57
C PRO A 173 13.76 -6.20 3.61
N GLN A 174 13.39 -5.03 4.12
CA GLN A 174 13.31 -3.77 3.38
C GLN A 174 14.38 -2.82 3.94
N ASP A 175 15.30 -2.38 3.11
CA ASP A 175 16.41 -1.48 3.44
C ASP A 175 16.28 -0.08 2.81
N GLY A 176 15.20 0.18 2.08
CA GLY A 176 14.94 1.42 1.35
C GLY A 176 14.37 2.59 2.17
N PHE A 177 14.49 2.55 3.50
CA PHE A 177 14.12 3.69 4.36
C PHE A 177 15.21 4.76 4.32
N ILE A 178 14.82 6.03 4.37
CA ILE A 178 15.74 7.18 4.31
C ILE A 178 16.77 7.21 5.45
N ASP A 179 16.46 6.62 6.60
CA ASP A 179 17.35 6.52 7.75
C ASP A 179 18.25 5.28 7.73
N GLY A 180 18.14 4.44 6.69
CA GLY A 180 18.90 3.20 6.53
C GLY A 180 18.51 2.08 7.50
N ILE A 181 17.45 2.24 8.29
CA ILE A 181 17.01 1.21 9.24
C ILE A 181 16.29 0.10 8.47
N VAL A 182 16.87 -1.10 8.50
CA VAL A 182 16.28 -2.28 7.86
C VAL A 182 15.05 -2.77 8.64
N TYR A 183 13.94 -2.86 7.91
CA TYR A 183 12.66 -3.37 8.38
C TYR A 183 12.44 -4.82 7.91
N ASP A 184 12.17 -5.74 8.84
CA ASP A 184 11.68 -7.08 8.53
C ASP A 184 10.37 -7.31 9.28
N GLY A 185 9.27 -7.47 8.53
CA GLY A 185 7.94 -7.69 9.10
C GLY A 185 7.78 -8.99 9.90
N ARG A 186 8.76 -9.90 9.82
CA ARG A 186 8.81 -11.10 10.67
C ARG A 186 9.41 -10.85 12.05
N LYS A 187 10.05 -9.68 12.25
CA LYS A 187 10.76 -9.33 13.49
C LYS A 187 10.38 -7.93 14.01
N PRO A 188 9.08 -7.66 14.29
CA PRO A 188 8.63 -6.33 14.66
C PRO A 188 9.30 -5.76 15.92
N ASN A 189 9.55 -6.57 16.96
CA ASN A 189 10.25 -6.08 18.15
C ASN A 189 11.74 -5.80 17.89
N GLU A 190 12.41 -6.59 17.03
CA GLU A 190 13.79 -6.26 16.61
C GLU A 190 13.82 -4.89 15.91
N TYR A 191 12.86 -4.62 15.03
CA TYR A 191 12.74 -3.33 14.34
C TYR A 191 12.49 -2.16 15.31
N LEU A 192 11.53 -2.31 16.24
CA LEU A 192 11.25 -1.31 17.28
C LEU A 192 12.50 -0.96 18.11
N GLY A 193 13.33 -1.97 18.42
CA GLY A 193 14.58 -1.79 19.17
C GLY A 193 15.64 -0.94 18.47
N LYS A 194 15.55 -0.74 17.14
CA LYS A 194 16.54 0.02 16.36
C LYS A 194 16.41 1.53 16.52
N PHE A 195 15.28 2.03 17.03
CA PHE A 195 15.02 3.47 17.09
C PHE A 195 15.53 4.14 18.36
N LYS A 196 16.08 5.36 18.18
CA LYS A 196 16.49 6.24 19.28
C LYS A 196 15.30 6.89 19.99
N ILE A 197 14.22 7.18 19.25
CA ILE A 197 13.04 7.91 19.72
C ILE A 197 11.79 7.05 19.56
N GLY A 198 10.93 7.05 20.59
CA GLY A 198 9.69 6.29 20.68
C GLY A 198 9.79 5.12 21.65
N LEU A 199 8.65 4.48 21.92
CA LEU A 199 8.57 3.31 22.80
C LEU A 199 9.32 2.12 22.18
N LYS A 200 10.20 1.51 22.98
CA LYS A 200 10.94 0.30 22.67
C LYS A 200 10.19 -0.94 23.16
N PRO A 201 10.61 -2.17 22.77
CA PRO A 201 9.92 -3.40 23.16
C PRO A 201 9.72 -3.58 24.67
N SER A 202 10.64 -3.09 25.51
CA SER A 202 10.58 -3.20 26.97
C SER A 202 9.84 -2.05 27.67
N ASP A 203 9.48 -0.99 26.95
CA ASP A 203 8.97 0.23 27.57
C ASP A 203 7.48 0.07 27.92
N THR A 204 7.02 0.76 28.96
CA THR A 204 5.59 0.83 29.32
C THR A 204 5.16 2.29 29.37
N LEU A 205 3.91 2.57 29.00
CA LEU A 205 3.32 3.90 29.00
C LEU A 205 2.17 3.96 30.01
#